data_AF-A0A7J0F8L1-F1
#
_entry.id   AF-A0A7J0F8L1-F1
#
_cell.length_a   1.000
_cell.length_b   1.000
_cell.length_c   1.000
_cell.angle_alpha   90.00
_cell.angle_beta   90.00
_cell.angle_gamma   90.00
#
_symmetry.space_group_name_H-M   'P 1'
#
loop_
_entity.id
_entity.type
_entity.pdbx_description
1 polymer ?
#
loop_
_entity_poly.entity_id
_entity_poly.type
_entity_poly.pdbx_seq_one_letter_code
_entity_poly.pdbx_strand_id
1 'polypeptide(L)'
;MSGNNKNPISLPDEICKAKQLRHLFGFFKWPFRVDNLTNLRTLNRVVVEGQMEFNPMDLINLRDLFVVIMKQSNNNRFTLDSIGRLRSLHSFVMHFWETESPLFPPLQPLSHCQHLLELTLWNHNRYGVWKLPTELPEFLLNIKYLCLIAFNMPEDPMPILEKLPNLTFLELWLGDGLDKLACIVEGFPQLQFLRINGIDVKVEYFFSRV
;
A
#
# COMPACT_ATOMS: atom_id res chain seq x y z
N MET A 1 -9.80 -11.86 -12.61
CA MET A 1 -11.16 -11.30 -12.79
C MET A 1 -11.06 -9.92 -13.42
N SER A 2 -11.19 -9.87 -14.75
CA SER A 2 -11.16 -8.63 -15.54
C SER A 2 -12.55 -7.96 -15.51
N GLY A 3 -12.74 -7.03 -14.59
CA GLY A 3 -13.90 -6.13 -14.59
C GLY A 3 -13.59 -4.89 -15.42
N ASN A 4 -13.93 -4.93 -16.71
CA ASN A 4 -13.89 -3.78 -17.61
C ASN A 4 -15.17 -2.95 -17.38
N ASN A 5 -15.07 -1.89 -16.57
CA ASN A 5 -16.02 -0.79 -16.28
C ASN A 5 -15.43 -0.02 -15.07
N LYS A 6 -15.58 1.26 -14.79
CA LYS A 6 -16.27 2.46 -15.30
C LYS A 6 -15.83 3.58 -14.34
N ASN A 7 -15.85 4.84 -14.77
CA ASN A 7 -15.51 6.02 -13.97
C ASN A 7 -15.88 5.91 -12.48
N PRO A 8 -15.01 6.36 -11.56
CA PRO A 8 -15.31 6.33 -10.13
C PRO A 8 -16.59 7.10 -9.83
N ILE A 9 -17.40 6.54 -8.93
CA ILE A 9 -18.73 7.02 -8.58
C ILE A 9 -18.59 8.18 -7.58
N SER A 10 -19.30 9.28 -7.81
CA SER A 10 -19.47 10.32 -6.80
C SER A 10 -20.36 9.79 -5.68
N LEU A 11 -19.84 9.72 -4.46
CA LEU A 11 -20.60 9.25 -3.31
C LEU A 11 -21.62 10.33 -2.88
N PRO A 12 -22.93 10.03 -2.78
CA PRO A 12 -23.92 11.00 -2.30
C PRO A 12 -23.72 11.35 -0.82
N ASP A 13 -23.99 12.61 -0.46
CA ASP A 13 -23.85 13.10 0.92
C ASP A 13 -24.78 12.40 1.92
N GLU A 14 -25.88 11.81 1.44
CA GLU A 14 -26.81 11.02 2.25
C GLU A 14 -26.11 9.83 2.95
N ILE A 15 -25.03 9.30 2.38
CA ILE A 15 -24.27 8.20 2.98
C ILE A 15 -23.68 8.62 4.33
N CYS A 16 -23.30 9.89 4.51
CA CYS A 16 -22.78 10.40 5.79
C CYS A 16 -23.83 10.39 6.90
N LYS A 17 -25.12 10.36 6.55
CA LYS A 17 -26.22 10.29 7.52
C LYS A 17 -26.41 8.86 8.06
N ALA A 18 -25.82 7.85 7.42
CA ALA A 18 -25.91 6.45 7.81
C ALA A 18 -24.96 6.13 8.98
N LYS A 19 -25.29 6.60 10.19
CA LYS A 19 -24.44 6.47 11.39
C LYS A 19 -24.08 5.03 11.78
N GLN A 20 -24.84 4.02 11.33
CA GLN A 20 -24.57 2.60 11.60
C GLN A 20 -23.74 1.92 10.51
N LEU A 21 -23.36 2.64 9.44
CA LEU A 21 -22.60 2.09 8.34
C LEU A 21 -21.21 1.66 8.82
N ARG A 22 -20.87 0.39 8.59
CA ARG A 22 -19.57 -0.19 8.99
C ARG A 22 -18.68 -0.50 7.80
N HIS A 23 -19.25 -0.76 6.63
CA HIS A 23 -18.48 -1.17 5.48
C HIS A 23 -19.02 -0.47 4.24
N LEU A 24 -18.13 0.23 3.55
CA LEU A 24 -18.43 0.92 2.30
C LEU A 24 -17.54 0.34 1.21
N PHE A 25 -18.16 -0.44 0.33
CA PHE A 25 -17.52 -1.08 -0.82
C PHE A 25 -17.99 -0.46 -2.13
N GLY A 26 -17.05 -0.16 -3.02
CA GLY A 26 -17.36 0.41 -4.33
C GLY A 26 -16.09 0.88 -5.03
N PHE A 27 -16.24 1.85 -5.92
CA PHE A 27 -15.14 2.53 -6.62
C PHE A 27 -15.47 4.02 -6.61
N PHE A 28 -15.01 4.75 -5.60
CA PHE A 28 -15.51 6.07 -5.26
C PHE A 28 -14.54 7.18 -5.65
N LYS A 29 -15.05 8.30 -6.18
CA LYS A 29 -14.22 9.46 -6.50
C LYS A 29 -14.06 10.34 -5.27
N TRP A 30 -12.82 10.60 -4.86
CA TRP A 30 -12.49 11.60 -3.84
C TRP A 30 -12.44 13.02 -4.43
N PRO A 31 -12.82 14.08 -3.68
CA PRO A 31 -13.33 14.07 -2.31
C PRO A 31 -14.82 13.77 -2.21
N PHE A 32 -15.21 13.17 -1.09
CA PHE A 32 -16.59 13.09 -0.64
C PHE A 32 -16.64 13.30 0.86
N ARG A 33 -17.82 13.65 1.37
CA ARG A 33 -18.02 13.92 2.78
C ARG A 33 -17.79 12.65 3.61
N VAL A 34 -17.09 12.77 4.74
CA VAL A 34 -16.85 11.65 5.67
C VAL A 34 -17.27 11.98 7.10
N ASP A 35 -17.81 13.17 7.36
CA ASP A 35 -18.22 13.63 8.68
C ASP A 35 -19.07 12.58 9.40
N ASN A 36 -18.73 12.28 10.64
CA ASN A 36 -19.48 11.36 11.51
C ASN A 36 -19.56 9.90 11.02
N LEU A 37 -18.74 9.45 10.08
CA LEU A 37 -18.59 8.04 9.72
C LEU A 37 -17.78 7.24 10.78
N THR A 38 -17.99 7.55 12.05
CA THR A 38 -17.18 7.04 13.18
C THR A 38 -17.32 5.54 13.39
N ASN A 39 -18.40 4.91 12.90
CA ASN A 39 -18.58 3.45 12.95
C ASN A 39 -18.02 2.72 11.73
N LEU A 40 -17.51 3.44 10.73
CA LEU A 40 -16.97 2.84 9.51
C LEU A 40 -15.68 2.09 9.86
N ARG A 41 -15.62 0.83 9.42
CA ARG A 41 -14.50 -0.10 9.60
C ARG A 41 -13.79 -0.39 8.29
N THR A 42 -14.51 -0.41 7.18
CA THR A 42 -13.93 -0.68 5.86
C THR A 42 -14.33 0.40 4.88
N LEU A 43 -13.33 0.96 4.19
CA LEU A 43 -13.52 1.89 3.07
C LEU A 43 -12.72 1.39 1.87
N ASN A 44 -13.42 0.86 0.87
CA ASN A 44 -12.79 0.18 -0.25
C ASN A 44 -12.74 1.04 -1.52
N ARG A 45 -11.57 1.04 -2.17
CA ARG A 45 -11.23 1.64 -3.47
C ARG A 45 -11.73 3.08 -3.63
N VAL A 46 -11.12 3.98 -2.87
CA VAL A 46 -11.25 5.42 -3.04
C VAL A 46 -10.23 5.91 -4.06
N VAL A 47 -10.69 6.49 -5.16
CA VAL A 47 -9.88 7.06 -6.22
C VAL A 47 -9.53 8.50 -5.90
N VAL A 48 -8.23 8.80 -5.88
CA VAL A 48 -7.68 10.10 -5.50
C VAL A 48 -6.82 10.61 -6.66
N GLU A 49 -7.20 11.77 -7.23
CA GLU A 49 -6.45 12.48 -8.28
C GLU A 49 -5.59 13.63 -7.69
N GLY A 50 -5.26 13.59 -6.40
CA GLY A 50 -4.51 14.64 -5.70
C GLY A 50 -4.27 14.30 -4.23
N GLN A 51 -4.53 15.24 -3.32
CA GLN A 51 -4.38 15.01 -1.89
C GLN A 51 -5.66 14.46 -1.24
N MET A 52 -5.51 13.52 -0.30
CA MET A 52 -6.61 12.97 0.50
C MET A 52 -6.62 13.55 1.92
N GLU A 53 -7.40 14.61 2.14
CA GLU A 53 -7.49 15.30 3.43
C GLU A 53 -8.80 15.01 4.16
N PHE A 54 -8.70 14.51 5.38
CA PHE A 54 -9.86 14.34 6.25
C PHE A 54 -9.43 14.46 7.71
N ASN A 55 -10.41 14.74 8.58
CA ASN A 55 -10.20 14.66 10.02
C ASN A 55 -10.18 13.17 10.43
N PRO A 56 -9.08 12.65 11.03
CA PRO A 56 -9.00 11.24 11.41
C PRO A 56 -10.07 10.82 12.43
N MET A 57 -10.63 11.77 13.19
CA MET A 57 -11.71 11.49 14.15
C MET A 57 -13.02 11.06 13.47
N ASP A 58 -13.25 11.48 12.23
CA ASP A 58 -14.44 11.08 11.47
C ASP A 58 -14.37 9.62 11.01
N LEU A 59 -13.17 9.05 10.94
CA LEU A 59 -12.88 7.67 10.54
C LEU A 59 -12.14 6.90 11.65
N ILE A 60 -12.40 7.24 12.91
CA ILE A 60 -11.62 6.76 14.06
C ILE A 60 -11.59 5.23 14.22
N ASN A 61 -12.63 4.53 13.78
CA ASN A 61 -12.73 3.06 13.85
C ASN A 61 -12.37 2.36 12.52
N LEU A 62 -11.82 3.09 11.54
CA LEU A 62 -11.46 2.53 10.25
C LEU A 62 -10.30 1.55 10.42
N ARG A 63 -10.49 0.33 9.92
CA ARG A 63 -9.54 -0.79 9.99
C ARG A 63 -8.97 -1.13 8.63
N ASP A 64 -9.79 -1.07 7.59
CA ASP A 64 -9.40 -1.46 6.24
C ASP A 64 -9.59 -0.29 5.29
N LEU A 65 -8.51 0.13 4.65
CA LEU A 65 -8.53 1.22 3.67
C LEU A 65 -7.87 0.77 2.37
N PHE A 66 -8.57 0.98 1.25
CA PHE A 66 -7.98 0.83 -0.08
C PHE A 66 -8.09 2.17 -0.81
N VAL A 67 -6.94 2.78 -1.09
CA VAL A 67 -6.81 3.99 -1.92
C VAL A 67 -6.20 3.64 -3.28
N VAL A 68 -6.81 4.18 -4.34
CA VAL A 68 -6.30 4.18 -5.71
C VAL A 68 -5.83 5.60 -6.04
N ILE A 69 -4.54 5.76 -6.34
CA ILE A 69 -3.91 7.04 -6.64
C ILE A 69 -3.77 7.15 -8.16
N MET A 70 -4.33 8.21 -8.73
CA MET A 70 -4.37 8.47 -10.16
C MET A 70 -3.61 9.76 -10.49
N LYS A 71 -2.98 9.82 -11.67
CA LYS A 71 -2.41 11.06 -12.25
C LYS A 71 -1.44 11.81 -11.33
N GLN A 72 -0.65 11.08 -10.54
CA GLN A 72 0.35 11.67 -9.67
C GLN A 72 1.47 12.29 -10.53
N SER A 73 1.80 13.54 -10.24
CA SER A 73 2.88 14.29 -10.89
C SER A 73 3.70 15.05 -9.86
N ASN A 74 4.80 15.67 -10.29
CA ASN A 74 5.66 16.45 -9.38
C ASN A 74 4.92 17.62 -8.71
N ASN A 75 3.88 18.15 -9.35
CA ASN A 75 3.10 19.29 -8.84
C ASN A 75 1.85 18.86 -8.07
N ASN A 76 1.54 17.56 -8.03
CA ASN A 76 0.33 17.04 -7.40
C ASN A 76 0.66 15.69 -6.74
N ARG A 77 1.32 15.78 -5.59
CA ARG A 77 1.82 14.61 -4.85
C ARG A 77 0.86 14.25 -3.74
N PHE A 78 0.31 13.04 -3.84
CA PHE A 78 -0.36 12.39 -2.72
C PHE A 78 0.60 12.24 -1.54
N THR A 79 0.15 12.57 -0.33
CA THR A 79 0.85 12.28 0.93
C THR A 79 0.01 11.40 1.84
N LEU A 80 0.67 10.82 2.84
CA LEU A 80 0.03 9.92 3.80
C LEU A 80 -0.36 10.62 5.11
N ASP A 81 -0.36 11.95 5.17
CA ASP A 81 -0.48 12.69 6.44
C ASP A 81 -1.83 12.45 7.15
N SER A 82 -2.94 12.36 6.42
CA SER A 82 -4.24 12.01 7.01
C SER A 82 -4.33 10.53 7.39
N ILE A 83 -3.79 9.66 6.55
CA ILE A 83 -3.84 8.20 6.75
C ILE A 83 -2.97 7.78 7.93
N GLY A 84 -1.77 8.37 8.09
CA GLY A 84 -0.89 8.14 9.24
C GLY A 84 -1.54 8.46 10.58
N ARG A 85 -2.59 9.28 10.61
CA ARG A 85 -3.32 9.61 11.85
C ARG A 85 -4.42 8.61 12.20
N LEU A 86 -4.69 7.60 11.36
CA LEU A 86 -5.69 6.56 11.62
C LEU A 86 -5.15 5.51 12.60
N ARG A 87 -5.45 5.69 13.89
CA ARG A 87 -4.94 4.82 14.96
C ARG A 87 -5.47 3.38 14.91
N SER A 88 -6.68 3.18 14.39
CA SER A 88 -7.33 1.86 14.30
C SER A 88 -7.02 1.10 13.00
N LEU A 89 -6.25 1.70 12.09
CA LEU A 89 -5.98 1.13 10.78
C LEU A 89 -5.17 -0.16 10.93
N HIS A 90 -5.67 -1.23 10.33
CA HIS A 90 -5.12 -2.58 10.40
C HIS A 90 -4.57 -3.06 9.07
N SER A 91 -5.30 -2.79 7.99
CA SER A 91 -4.96 -3.16 6.62
C SER A 91 -5.02 -1.94 5.71
N PHE A 92 -3.96 -1.73 4.94
CA PHE A 92 -3.88 -0.63 3.99
C PHE A 92 -3.42 -1.11 2.62
N VAL A 93 -4.23 -0.81 1.61
CA VAL A 93 -3.91 -1.05 0.21
C VAL A 93 -3.71 0.30 -0.48
N MET A 94 -2.53 0.48 -1.05
CA MET A 94 -2.19 1.62 -1.89
C MET A 94 -1.95 1.14 -3.31
N HIS A 95 -2.78 1.62 -4.25
CA HIS A 95 -2.71 1.25 -5.65
C HIS A 95 -2.41 2.46 -6.53
N PHE A 96 -1.29 2.46 -7.23
CA PHE A 96 -0.89 3.50 -8.17
C PHE A 96 -1.29 3.15 -9.59
N TRP A 97 -1.88 4.13 -10.27
CA TRP A 97 -2.31 4.03 -11.66
C TRP A 97 -1.95 5.33 -12.40
N GLU A 98 -1.43 5.23 -13.63
CA GLU A 98 -1.10 6.37 -14.49
C GLU A 98 -0.30 7.48 -13.77
N THR A 99 0.79 7.11 -13.08
CA THR A 99 1.68 8.09 -12.42
C THR A 99 2.81 8.51 -13.36
N GLU A 100 3.12 9.80 -13.42
CA GLU A 100 4.33 10.27 -14.11
C GLU A 100 5.55 10.25 -13.18
N SER A 101 5.30 10.19 -11.86
CA SER A 101 6.35 10.12 -10.86
C SER A 101 6.76 8.67 -10.59
N PRO A 102 8.06 8.34 -10.69
CA PRO A 102 8.57 7.01 -10.33
C PRO A 102 8.69 6.80 -8.82
N LEU A 103 8.49 7.85 -8.01
CA LEU A 103 8.79 7.82 -6.58
C LEU A 103 7.55 7.49 -5.75
N PHE A 104 7.75 6.69 -4.70
CA PHE A 104 6.76 6.55 -3.65
C PHE A 104 6.47 7.90 -2.98
N PRO A 105 5.22 8.13 -2.52
CA PRO A 105 5.00 9.11 -1.48
C PRO A 105 5.79 8.70 -0.23
N PRO A 106 6.29 9.64 0.59
CA PRO A 106 6.95 9.30 1.84
C PRO A 106 6.04 8.38 2.68
N LEU A 107 6.51 7.15 2.95
CA LEU A 107 5.74 6.14 3.67
C LEU A 107 5.87 6.27 5.20
N GLN A 108 6.81 7.10 5.68
CA GLN A 108 7.06 7.35 7.10
C GLN A 108 5.81 7.69 7.93
N PRO A 109 4.77 8.41 7.42
CA PRO A 109 3.56 8.66 8.19
C PRO A 109 2.85 7.38 8.68
N LEU A 110 3.03 6.24 8.01
CA LEU A 110 2.47 4.94 8.45
C LEU A 110 3.04 4.44 9.77
N SER A 111 4.20 4.95 10.21
CA SER A 111 4.75 4.69 11.57
C SER A 111 3.77 5.00 12.69
N HIS A 112 2.88 5.96 12.45
CA HIS A 112 1.88 6.42 13.41
C HIS A 112 0.64 5.51 13.45
N CYS A 113 0.46 4.61 12.47
CA CYS A 113 -0.59 3.61 12.44
C CYS A 113 -0.17 2.39 13.26
N GLN A 114 -0.25 2.51 14.60
CA GLN A 114 0.26 1.52 15.55
C GLN A 114 -0.31 0.10 15.37
N HIS A 115 -1.52 -0.03 14.80
CA HIS A 115 -2.20 -1.30 14.57
C HIS A 115 -2.11 -1.81 13.13
N LEU A 116 -1.35 -1.14 12.26
CA LEU A 116 -1.17 -1.55 10.88
C LEU A 116 -0.32 -2.83 10.85
N LEU A 117 -0.93 -3.92 10.38
CA LEU A 117 -0.30 -5.24 10.30
C LEU A 117 -0.18 -5.71 8.84
N GLU A 118 -1.04 -5.19 7.96
CA GLU A 118 -1.08 -5.58 6.55
C GLU A 118 -0.87 -4.36 5.66
N LEU A 119 0.09 -4.45 4.75
CA LEU A 119 0.36 -3.44 3.75
C LEU A 119 0.38 -4.09 2.37
N THR A 120 -0.38 -3.52 1.43
CA THR A 120 -0.27 -3.85 0.01
C THR A 120 0.14 -2.61 -0.76
N LEU A 121 1.28 -2.70 -1.45
CA LEU A 121 1.80 -1.68 -2.35
C LEU A 121 1.64 -2.22 -3.77
N TRP A 122 0.73 -1.63 -4.54
CA TRP A 122 0.43 -2.05 -5.89
C TRP A 122 0.73 -0.93 -6.87
N ASN A 123 1.70 -1.14 -7.75
CA ASN A 123 1.98 -0.28 -8.88
C ASN A 123 1.61 -0.96 -10.19
N HIS A 124 0.57 -0.45 -10.86
CA HIS A 124 0.17 -0.89 -12.19
C HIS A 124 0.81 -0.06 -13.30
N ASN A 125 1.68 0.90 -12.96
CA ASN A 125 2.32 1.75 -13.94
C ASN A 125 3.37 0.99 -14.75
N ARG A 126 3.35 1.23 -16.07
CA ARG A 126 4.33 0.70 -17.02
C ARG A 126 5.49 1.66 -17.29
N TYR A 127 5.40 2.88 -16.76
CA TYR A 127 6.38 3.94 -16.96
C TYR A 127 7.06 4.31 -15.65
N GLY A 128 8.36 4.60 -15.70
CA GLY A 128 9.14 5.00 -14.53
C GLY A 128 9.57 3.84 -13.65
N VAL A 129 10.80 3.91 -13.15
CA VAL A 129 11.41 2.88 -12.30
C VAL A 129 10.87 2.99 -10.88
N TRP A 130 10.21 1.95 -10.37
CA TRP A 130 9.73 1.95 -8.98
C TRP A 130 10.81 1.40 -8.04
N LYS A 131 11.14 2.14 -6.98
CA LYS A 131 12.13 1.74 -5.98
C LYS A 131 11.55 1.89 -4.58
N LEU A 132 11.67 0.86 -3.75
CA LEU A 132 11.24 0.95 -2.36
C LEU A 132 12.15 1.93 -1.58
N PRO A 133 11.60 2.73 -0.66
CA PRO A 133 12.41 3.53 0.25
C PRO A 133 13.31 2.62 1.10
N THR A 134 14.59 2.96 1.20
CA THR A 134 15.60 2.18 1.95
C THR A 134 15.36 2.17 3.46
N GLU A 135 14.73 3.23 3.95
CA GLU A 135 14.36 3.50 5.35
C GLU A 135 13.08 2.77 5.79
N LEU A 136 12.42 2.02 4.88
CA LEU A 136 11.18 1.30 5.15
C LEU A 136 11.24 0.42 6.43
N PRO A 137 12.34 -0.30 6.70
CA PRO A 137 12.50 -1.08 7.93
C PRO A 137 12.56 -0.24 9.21
N GLU A 138 12.86 1.06 9.13
CA GLU A 138 12.96 1.94 10.31
C GLU A 138 11.58 2.29 10.89
N PHE A 139 10.53 2.22 10.07
CA PHE A 139 9.19 2.66 10.47
C PHE A 139 8.06 1.65 10.27
N LEU A 140 8.24 0.60 9.45
CA LEU A 140 7.24 -0.47 9.28
C LEU A 140 7.47 -1.65 10.24
N LEU A 141 7.69 -1.35 11.52
CA LEU A 141 8.09 -2.34 12.51
C LEU A 141 7.01 -3.38 12.82
N ASN A 142 5.73 -3.04 12.66
CA ASN A 142 4.60 -3.92 13.05
C ASN A 142 4.06 -4.78 11.90
N ILE A 143 4.54 -4.58 10.66
CA ILE A 143 3.99 -5.25 9.49
C ILE A 143 4.26 -6.76 9.56
N LYS A 144 3.18 -7.54 9.45
CA LYS A 144 3.19 -9.01 9.43
C LYS A 144 2.94 -9.57 8.05
N TYR A 145 2.14 -8.87 7.25
CA TYR A 145 1.81 -9.21 5.87
C TYR A 145 2.20 -8.04 4.96
N LEU A 146 3.05 -8.33 3.98
CA LEU A 146 3.39 -7.38 2.93
C LEU A 146 3.12 -8.02 1.57
N CYS A 147 2.34 -7.32 0.74
CA CYS A 147 2.17 -7.65 -0.66
C CYS A 147 2.73 -6.52 -1.53
N LEU A 148 3.68 -6.84 -2.39
CA LEU A 148 4.28 -5.92 -3.34
C LEU A 148 3.94 -6.37 -4.75
N ILE A 149 3.17 -5.55 -5.47
CA ILE A 149 2.84 -5.76 -6.88
C ILE A 149 3.52 -4.68 -7.69
N ALA A 150 4.59 -5.05 -8.40
CA ALA A 150 5.48 -4.12 -9.07
C ALA A 150 5.96 -4.69 -10.42
N PHE A 151 5.36 -4.24 -11.51
CA PHE A 151 5.72 -4.74 -12.84
C PHE A 151 6.94 -4.07 -13.48
N ASN A 152 7.40 -2.93 -12.94
CA ASN A 152 8.57 -2.18 -13.44
C ASN A 152 9.54 -1.83 -12.30
N MET A 153 10.06 -2.87 -11.64
CA MET A 153 10.98 -2.78 -10.51
C MET A 153 12.27 -3.56 -10.83
N PRO A 154 13.29 -2.89 -11.43
CA PRO A 154 14.53 -3.52 -11.86
C PRO A 154 15.50 -3.80 -10.72
N GLU A 155 15.25 -3.24 -9.54
CA GLU A 155 16.06 -3.46 -8.34
C GLU A 155 15.43 -4.54 -7.46
N ASP A 156 16.29 -5.38 -6.91
CA ASP A 156 15.87 -6.42 -5.97
C ASP A 156 15.33 -5.79 -4.67
N PRO A 157 14.06 -6.05 -4.30
CA PRO A 157 13.49 -5.52 -3.07
C PRO A 157 13.99 -6.25 -1.82
N MET A 158 14.53 -7.47 -1.93
CA MET A 158 14.82 -8.33 -0.78
C MET A 158 15.79 -7.71 0.23
N PRO A 159 16.87 -6.99 -0.14
CA PRO A 159 17.78 -6.34 0.83
C PRO A 159 17.11 -5.29 1.74
N ILE A 160 15.95 -4.76 1.34
CA ILE A 160 15.12 -3.87 2.16
C ILE A 160 14.12 -4.72 2.95
N LEU A 161 13.41 -5.61 2.28
CA LEU A 161 12.33 -6.40 2.87
C LEU A 161 12.82 -7.37 3.96
N GLU A 162 14.03 -7.90 3.82
CA GLU A 162 14.63 -8.86 4.76
C GLU A 162 14.90 -8.26 6.14
N LYS A 163 14.95 -6.94 6.24
CA LYS A 163 15.17 -6.20 7.49
C LYS A 163 13.88 -5.93 8.25
N LEU A 164 12.72 -6.29 7.71
CA LEU A 164 11.44 -6.12 8.40
C LEU A 164 11.33 -7.10 9.57
N PRO A 165 11.27 -6.61 10.83
CA PRO A 165 11.52 -7.46 11.99
C PRO A 165 10.37 -8.43 12.31
N ASN A 166 9.14 -8.11 11.91
CA ASN A 166 7.94 -8.87 12.24
C ASN A 166 7.22 -9.45 11.02
N LEU A 167 7.85 -9.39 9.84
CA LEU A 167 7.23 -9.87 8.61
C LEU A 167 7.12 -11.39 8.63
N THR A 168 5.88 -11.90 8.58
CA THR A 168 5.57 -13.34 8.60
C THR A 168 5.14 -13.86 7.24
N PHE A 169 4.56 -13.00 6.41
CA PHE A 169 4.07 -13.33 5.08
C PHE A 169 4.52 -12.26 4.09
N LEU A 170 5.25 -12.69 3.06
CA LEU A 170 5.67 -11.85 1.96
C LEU A 170 5.10 -12.38 0.65
N GLU A 171 4.38 -11.53 -0.07
CA GLU A 171 3.89 -11.80 -1.41
C GLU A 171 4.50 -10.80 -2.41
N LEU A 172 5.15 -11.33 -3.44
CA LEU A 172 5.79 -10.56 -4.50
C LEU A 172 5.12 -10.89 -5.82
N TRP A 173 4.66 -9.87 -6.55
CA TRP A 173 4.19 -9.95 -7.92
C TRP A 173 5.07 -9.05 -8.78
N LEU A 174 6.09 -9.64 -9.37
CA LEU A 174 7.16 -8.89 -10.05
C LEU A 174 7.06 -9.10 -11.57
N GLY A 175 7.24 -8.01 -12.31
CA GLY A 175 7.24 -8.02 -13.77
C GLY A 175 8.62 -8.30 -14.36
N ASP A 176 8.71 -8.15 -15.69
CA ASP A 176 9.91 -8.42 -16.45
C ASP A 176 11.04 -7.45 -16.10
N GLY A 177 12.29 -7.95 -16.08
CA GLY A 177 13.50 -7.15 -15.83
C GLY A 177 14.15 -7.34 -14.46
N LEU A 178 13.59 -8.22 -13.61
CA LEU A 178 14.24 -8.67 -12.37
C LEU A 178 14.55 -10.17 -12.44
N ASP A 179 15.79 -10.48 -12.85
CA ASP A 179 16.18 -11.87 -13.12
C ASP A 179 16.52 -12.65 -11.85
N LYS A 180 16.83 -11.94 -10.75
CA LYS A 180 17.33 -12.53 -9.51
C LYS A 180 16.83 -11.81 -8.27
N LEU A 181 16.43 -12.59 -7.27
CA LEU A 181 16.18 -12.15 -5.91
C LEU A 181 17.26 -12.74 -4.99
N ALA A 182 17.92 -11.86 -4.25
CA ALA A 182 19.04 -12.15 -3.38
C ALA A 182 18.64 -11.89 -1.93
N CYS A 183 18.77 -12.91 -1.08
CA CYS A 183 18.55 -12.77 0.35
C CYS A 183 19.83 -13.16 1.10
N ILE A 184 20.07 -12.51 2.23
CA ILE A 184 21.09 -12.99 3.17
C ILE A 184 20.53 -14.10 4.05
N VAL A 185 21.40 -15.02 4.48
CA VAL A 185 21.02 -16.21 5.26
C VAL A 185 20.32 -15.86 6.59
N GLU A 186 20.73 -14.75 7.23
CA GLU A 186 20.15 -14.26 8.48
C GLU A 186 19.09 -13.17 8.26
N GLY A 187 18.65 -12.98 7.03
CA GLY A 187 17.55 -12.08 6.69
C GLY A 187 16.21 -12.68 7.10
N PHE A 188 15.18 -11.82 7.22
CA PHE A 188 13.81 -12.24 7.52
C PHE A 188 13.64 -13.02 8.83
N PRO A 189 13.80 -12.39 10.00
CA PRO A 189 13.83 -13.08 11.29
C PRO A 189 12.53 -13.84 11.65
N GLN A 190 11.39 -13.51 11.04
CA GLN A 190 10.07 -14.07 11.36
C GLN A 190 9.31 -14.61 10.13
N LEU A 191 9.91 -14.62 8.95
CA LEU A 191 9.19 -14.98 7.73
C LEU A 191 8.86 -16.47 7.70
N GLN A 192 7.59 -16.78 7.48
CA GLN A 192 7.05 -18.14 7.42
C GLN A 192 6.53 -18.48 6.03
N PHE A 193 6.00 -17.48 5.33
CA PHE A 193 5.40 -17.65 4.01
C PHE A 193 6.02 -16.66 3.02
N LEU A 194 6.57 -17.21 1.95
CA LEU A 194 7.07 -16.45 0.80
C LEU A 194 6.32 -16.93 -0.44
N ARG A 195 5.59 -16.02 -1.09
CA ARG A 195 4.99 -16.26 -2.41
C ARG A 195 5.61 -15.32 -3.41
N ILE A 196 6.20 -15.89 -4.46
CA ILE A 196 6.77 -15.15 -5.58
C ILE A 196 5.96 -15.52 -6.81
N ASN A 197 5.34 -14.51 -7.42
CA ASN A 197 4.64 -14.60 -8.68
C ASN A 197 5.41 -13.72 -9.67
N GLY A 198 6.10 -14.35 -10.62
CA GLY A 198 6.86 -13.65 -11.65
C GLY A 198 7.10 -14.57 -12.84
N ILE A 199 7.44 -13.97 -13.97
CA ILE A 199 7.92 -14.70 -15.15
C ILE A 199 9.45 -14.83 -14.95
N ASP A 200 9.96 -16.05 -14.82
CA ASP A 200 11.39 -16.39 -14.78
C ASP A 200 12.28 -15.84 -13.63
N VAL A 201 11.72 -15.50 -12.47
CA VAL A 201 12.52 -15.04 -11.31
C VAL A 201 13.28 -16.19 -10.63
N LYS A 202 14.61 -16.10 -10.52
CA LYS A 202 15.45 -17.04 -9.74
C LYS A 202 15.74 -16.50 -8.33
N VAL A 203 15.66 -17.35 -7.31
CA VAL A 203 16.04 -17.01 -5.94
C VAL A 203 17.46 -17.56 -5.67
N GLU A 204 18.38 -16.69 -5.28
CA GLU A 204 19.76 -17.05 -4.91
C GLU A 204 20.04 -16.64 -3.45
N TYR A 205 20.65 -17.55 -2.69
CA TYR A 205 21.13 -17.29 -1.33
C TYR A 205 22.60 -16.92 -1.39
N PHE A 206 22.98 -15.78 -0.80
CA PHE A 206 24.38 -15.45 -0.63
C PHE A 206 24.91 -16.10 0.66
N PHE A 207 25.70 -17.15 0.50
CA PHE A 207 26.59 -17.60 1.56
C PHE A 207 27.75 -16.61 1.65
N SER A 208 27.80 -15.80 2.70
CA SER A 208 29.08 -15.24 3.12
C SER A 208 29.97 -16.42 3.52
N ARG A 209 30.92 -16.78 2.65
CA ARG A 209 32.05 -17.59 3.09
C ARG A 209 32.83 -16.72 4.08
N VAL A 210 32.83 -17.19 5.33
CA VAL A 210 33.65 -16.68 6.45
C VAL A 210 35.11 -16.57 6.02
#